data_AF-A0A0L8IF22-F1
#
_entry.id   AF-A0A0L8IF22-F1
#
_cell.length_a   1.000
_cell.length_b   1.000
_cell.length_c   1.000
_cell.angle_alpha   90.00
_cell.angle_beta   90.00
_cell.angle_gamma   90.00
#
_symmetry.space_group_name_H-M   'P 1'
#
loop_
_entity.id
_entity.type
_entity.pdbx_description
1 polymer ?
#
loop_
_entity_poly.entity_id
_entity_poly.type
_entity_poly.pdbx_seq_one_letter_code
_entity_poly.pdbx_strand_id
1 'polypeptide(L)'
;THSVLPNLVLFLTLLLTIHLPLSLSLSHHVCIVLTAVNVMLLCFVLKASSELSQVTIKDEALQQVMSMGYKDREARLALRATDGDIQAAINHIEQRKEEKRKIKKEMESERKRKRIHYQLGATENGEEISIENYSLLVEMGYPTTVALNTLRLANNDLNATLEMLQGNVETFQPADDTDVDPDLLAQIVDLGYITEFSKEALKSSKNDLEKALNLLNKYDGILPPNPALPLQSPQENTQEQDMKEKEVLDNFRKILPRDSEDYLDSLLIEESQILSDYLSLLEHV
;
A
#
# COMPACT_ATOMS: atom_id res chain seq x y z
N THR A 1 -6.44 105.71 -8.39
CA THR A 1 -5.94 104.48 -7.75
C THR A 1 -7.09 103.67 -7.14
N HIS A 2 -8.10 103.24 -7.93
CA HIS A 2 -9.28 102.54 -7.36
C HIS A 2 -9.86 101.37 -8.18
N SER A 3 -9.20 100.87 -9.24
CA SER A 3 -9.78 99.83 -10.10
C SER A 3 -9.31 98.38 -9.85
N VAL A 4 -8.43 98.12 -8.88
CA VAL A 4 -7.81 96.79 -8.69
C VAL A 4 -8.52 95.91 -7.63
N LEU A 5 -9.28 96.53 -6.72
CA LEU A 5 -9.97 95.84 -5.62
C LEU A 5 -11.13 94.89 -6.04
N PRO A 6 -12.02 95.21 -7.00
CA PRO A 6 -13.16 94.35 -7.29
C PRO A 6 -12.76 93.02 -7.96
N ASN A 7 -11.70 93.03 -8.76
CA ASN A 7 -11.21 91.83 -9.45
C ASN A 7 -10.54 90.83 -8.49
N LEU A 8 -9.87 91.31 -7.44
CA LEU A 8 -9.24 90.44 -6.44
C LEU A 8 -10.30 89.70 -5.60
N VAL A 9 -11.39 90.39 -5.20
CA VAL A 9 -12.50 89.78 -4.45
C VAL A 9 -13.20 88.73 -5.28
N LEU A 10 -13.48 89.01 -6.56
CA LEU A 10 -14.10 88.06 -7.48
C LEU A 10 -13.23 86.82 -7.70
N PHE A 11 -11.90 87.02 -7.83
CA PHE A 11 -10.94 85.93 -7.98
C PHE A 11 -10.85 85.07 -6.71
N LEU A 12 -10.85 85.67 -5.52
CA LEU A 12 -10.84 84.96 -4.24
C LEU A 12 -12.15 84.20 -3.99
N THR A 13 -13.31 84.79 -4.32
CA THR A 13 -14.60 84.09 -4.20
C THR A 13 -14.70 82.92 -5.17
N LEU A 14 -14.21 83.08 -6.40
CA LEU A 14 -14.22 82.02 -7.41
C LEU A 14 -13.28 80.87 -7.01
N LEU A 15 -12.08 81.19 -6.50
CA LEU A 15 -11.16 80.21 -5.91
C LEU A 15 -11.81 79.48 -4.72
N LEU A 16 -12.45 80.17 -3.79
CA LEU A 16 -13.10 79.55 -2.63
C LEU A 16 -14.27 78.64 -3.06
N THR A 17 -15.09 79.07 -4.02
CA THR A 17 -16.24 78.29 -4.52
C THR A 17 -15.83 77.05 -5.32
N ILE A 18 -14.63 77.02 -5.91
CA ILE A 18 -14.12 75.84 -6.63
C ILE A 18 -13.37 74.91 -5.66
N HIS A 19 -12.59 75.46 -4.73
CA HIS A 19 -11.75 74.66 -3.84
C HIS A 19 -12.53 73.96 -2.73
N LEU A 20 -13.62 74.57 -2.24
CA LEU A 20 -14.48 74.02 -1.20
C LEU A 20 -15.22 72.72 -1.61
N PRO A 21 -15.94 72.65 -2.76
CA PRO A 21 -16.59 71.41 -3.20
C PRO A 21 -15.59 70.33 -3.61
N LEU A 22 -14.42 70.72 -4.14
CA LEU A 22 -13.35 69.76 -4.46
C LEU A 22 -12.76 69.14 -3.19
N SER A 23 -12.61 69.91 -2.10
CA SER A 23 -12.17 69.38 -0.81
C SER A 23 -13.24 68.48 -0.15
N LEU A 24 -14.52 68.82 -0.32
CA LEU A 24 -15.64 68.04 0.22
C LEU A 24 -15.80 66.72 -0.54
N SER A 25 -15.68 66.72 -1.87
CA SER A 25 -15.70 65.49 -2.68
C SER A 25 -14.49 64.60 -2.40
N LEU A 26 -13.30 65.18 -2.20
CA LEU A 26 -12.11 64.43 -1.80
C LEU A 26 -12.33 63.78 -0.42
N SER A 27 -12.90 64.50 0.55
CA SER A 27 -13.21 63.94 1.87
C SER A 27 -14.25 62.82 1.82
N HIS A 28 -15.25 62.94 0.94
CA HIS A 28 -16.30 61.93 0.78
C HIS A 28 -15.77 60.68 0.09
N HIS A 29 -14.90 60.83 -0.92
CA HIS A 29 -14.20 59.71 -1.55
C HIS A 29 -13.25 59.00 -0.57
N VAL A 30 -12.50 59.74 0.24
CA VAL A 30 -11.65 59.17 1.30
C VAL A 30 -12.49 58.41 2.33
N CYS A 31 -13.64 58.96 2.73
CA CYS A 31 -14.55 58.29 3.66
C CYS A 31 -15.16 57.01 3.06
N ILE A 32 -15.59 57.04 1.79
CA ILE A 32 -16.09 55.85 1.08
C ILE A 32 -15.01 54.77 1.00
N VAL A 33 -13.79 55.13 0.61
CA VAL A 33 -12.67 54.18 0.53
C VAL A 33 -12.36 53.60 1.92
N LEU A 34 -12.34 54.42 2.97
CA LEU A 34 -12.10 53.96 4.34
C LEU A 34 -13.21 53.01 4.83
N THR A 35 -14.48 53.33 4.57
CA THR A 35 -15.60 52.43 4.92
C THR A 35 -15.57 51.13 4.13
N ALA A 36 -15.22 51.15 2.85
CA ALA A 36 -15.09 49.95 2.02
C ALA A 36 -13.94 49.05 2.50
N VAL A 37 -12.78 49.63 2.85
CA VAL A 37 -11.65 48.90 3.43
C VAL A 37 -12.04 48.26 4.76
N ASN A 38 -12.75 48.98 5.63
CA ASN A 38 -13.20 48.45 6.92
C ASN A 38 -14.21 47.30 6.78
N VAL A 39 -15.13 47.39 5.80
CA VAL A 39 -16.08 46.29 5.52
C VAL A 39 -15.35 45.06 4.96
N MET A 40 -14.37 45.25 4.08
CA MET A 40 -13.54 44.16 3.58
C MET A 40 -12.72 43.52 4.70
N LEU A 41 -12.10 44.33 5.58
CA LEU A 41 -11.36 43.87 6.75
C LEU A 41 -12.25 43.01 7.66
N LEU A 42 -13.47 43.48 7.95
CA LEU A 42 -14.44 42.73 8.76
C LEU A 42 -14.82 41.39 8.12
N CYS A 43 -14.99 41.36 6.79
CA CYS A 43 -15.29 40.13 6.07
C CYS A 43 -14.13 39.12 6.16
N PHE A 44 -12.88 39.58 6.05
CA PHE A 44 -11.70 38.74 6.23
C PHE A 44 -11.56 38.21 7.65
N VAL A 45 -11.79 39.04 8.68
CA VAL A 45 -11.79 38.61 10.09
C VAL A 45 -12.87 37.57 10.36
N LEU A 46 -14.09 37.77 9.85
CA LEU A 46 -15.18 36.79 9.97
C LEU A 46 -14.85 35.46 9.28
N LYS A 47 -14.21 35.52 8.12
CA LYS A 47 -13.81 34.31 7.40
C LYS A 47 -12.71 33.55 8.13
N ALA A 48 -11.67 34.24 8.57
CA ALA A 48 -10.56 33.65 9.30
C ALA A 48 -10.98 33.07 10.66
N SER A 49 -11.86 33.76 11.39
CA SER A 49 -12.41 33.24 12.66
C SER A 49 -13.32 32.02 12.46
N SER A 50 -14.13 32.01 11.40
CA SER A 50 -14.92 30.83 11.04
C SER A 50 -14.05 29.63 10.69
N GLU A 51 -13.00 29.82 9.90
CA GLU A 51 -12.07 28.75 9.55
C GLU A 51 -11.29 28.28 10.78
N LEU A 52 -10.78 29.20 11.60
CA LEU A 52 -10.11 28.85 12.85
C LEU A 52 -11.02 28.01 13.75
N SER A 53 -12.30 28.37 13.89
CA SER A 53 -13.26 27.61 14.69
C SER A 53 -13.48 26.17 14.20
N GLN A 54 -13.33 25.92 12.90
CA GLN A 54 -13.42 24.58 12.29
C GLN A 54 -12.11 23.78 12.45
N VAL A 55 -10.97 24.46 12.58
CA VAL A 55 -9.67 23.82 12.85
C VAL A 55 -9.50 23.54 14.35
N THR A 56 -10.03 24.41 15.22
CA THR A 56 -9.90 24.28 16.67
C THR A 56 -10.89 23.26 17.23
N ILE A 57 -10.35 22.21 17.84
CA ILE A 57 -11.13 21.19 18.55
C ILE A 57 -11.23 21.60 20.02
N LYS A 58 -12.39 21.38 20.66
CA LYS A 58 -12.56 21.63 22.10
C LYS A 58 -11.77 20.61 22.91
N ASP A 59 -10.86 21.07 23.75
CA ASP A 59 -10.01 20.22 24.61
C ASP A 59 -10.84 19.28 25.51
N GLU A 60 -12.00 19.73 25.99
CA GLU A 60 -12.92 18.93 26.81
C GLU A 60 -13.44 17.70 26.05
N ALA A 61 -13.88 17.89 24.80
CA ALA A 61 -14.38 16.81 23.95
C ALA A 61 -13.25 15.85 23.59
N LEU A 62 -12.04 16.38 23.33
CA LEU A 62 -10.85 15.58 23.06
C LEU A 62 -10.49 14.68 24.25
N GLN A 63 -10.42 15.25 25.46
CA GLN A 63 -10.13 14.50 26.68
C GLN A 63 -11.19 13.41 26.95
N GLN A 64 -12.46 13.70 26.68
CA GLN A 64 -13.54 12.74 26.85
C GLN A 64 -13.38 11.53 25.92
N VAL A 65 -13.11 11.75 24.62
CA VAL A 65 -12.87 10.65 23.67
C VAL A 65 -11.59 9.89 24.03
N MET A 66 -10.52 10.58 24.44
CA MET A 66 -9.29 9.94 24.91
C MET A 66 -9.51 9.07 26.17
N SER A 67 -10.36 9.50 27.09
CA SER A 67 -10.69 8.73 28.31
C SER A 67 -11.36 7.39 28.01
N MET A 68 -12.01 7.28 26.85
CA MET A 68 -12.60 6.01 26.36
C MET A 68 -11.55 5.06 25.76
N GLY A 69 -10.27 5.47 25.72
CA GLY A 69 -9.14 4.64 25.29
C GLY A 69 -8.72 4.83 23.82
N TYR A 70 -9.25 5.84 23.15
CA TYR A 70 -8.80 6.21 21.80
C TYR A 70 -7.51 7.02 21.84
N LYS A 71 -6.69 6.88 20.80
CA LYS A 71 -5.46 7.68 20.68
C LYS A 71 -5.82 9.14 20.45
N ASP A 72 -4.99 10.03 21.00
CA ASP A 72 -5.09 11.48 20.85
C ASP A 72 -5.30 11.94 19.39
N ARG A 73 -4.50 11.41 18.45
CA ARG A 73 -4.62 11.67 17.01
C ARG A 73 -5.95 11.18 16.41
N GLU A 74 -6.36 9.97 16.75
CA GLU A 74 -7.61 9.37 16.24
C GLU A 74 -8.82 10.17 16.74
N ALA A 75 -8.79 10.59 18.01
CA ALA A 75 -9.79 11.42 18.63
C ALA A 75 -9.88 12.80 17.97
N ARG A 76 -8.76 13.47 17.72
CA ARG A 76 -8.73 14.77 17.02
C ARG A 76 -9.34 14.68 15.62
N LEU A 77 -8.88 13.73 14.81
CA LEU A 77 -9.37 13.55 13.43
C LEU A 77 -10.87 13.25 13.39
N ALA A 78 -11.35 12.41 14.31
CA ALA A 78 -12.77 12.06 14.37
C ALA A 78 -13.66 13.21 14.84
N LEU A 79 -13.21 13.96 15.86
CA LEU A 79 -13.92 15.14 16.33
C LEU A 79 -13.99 16.22 15.25
N ARG A 80 -12.92 16.40 14.46
CA ARG A 80 -12.97 17.33 13.32
C ARG A 80 -13.93 16.86 12.23
N ALA A 81 -13.92 15.57 11.89
CA ALA A 81 -14.81 15.00 10.88
C ALA A 81 -16.31 15.10 11.26
N THR A 82 -16.61 15.34 12.53
CA THR A 82 -17.96 15.36 13.10
C THR A 82 -18.29 16.69 13.77
N ASP A 83 -17.53 17.74 13.45
CA ASP A 83 -17.71 19.11 13.95
C ASP A 83 -17.81 19.22 15.49
N GLY A 84 -17.10 18.33 16.20
CA GLY A 84 -16.99 18.32 17.66
C GLY A 84 -18.07 17.51 18.39
N ASP A 85 -18.91 16.74 17.69
CA ASP A 85 -19.84 15.81 18.34
C ASP A 85 -19.11 14.53 18.79
N ILE A 86 -19.09 14.31 20.11
CA ILE A 86 -18.42 13.17 20.75
C ILE A 86 -19.01 11.83 20.29
N GLN A 87 -20.35 11.71 20.20
CA GLN A 87 -20.98 10.43 19.88
C GLN A 87 -20.76 10.07 18.41
N ALA A 88 -20.90 11.04 17.52
CA ALA A 88 -20.58 10.87 16.11
C ALA A 88 -19.09 10.53 15.92
N ALA A 89 -18.18 11.18 16.66
CA ALA A 89 -16.74 10.91 16.59
C ALA A 89 -16.41 9.46 16.96
N ILE A 90 -16.99 8.93 18.03
CA ILE A 90 -16.79 7.53 18.45
C ILE A 90 -17.23 6.57 17.34
N ASN A 91 -18.45 6.76 16.80
CA ASN A 91 -18.97 5.94 15.71
C ASN A 91 -18.07 6.01 14.47
N HIS A 92 -17.55 7.20 14.16
CA HIS A 92 -16.63 7.40 13.04
C HIS A 92 -15.32 6.63 13.24
N ILE A 93 -14.72 6.67 14.44
CA ILE A 93 -13.50 5.90 14.75
C ILE A 93 -13.77 4.41 14.62
N GLU A 94 -14.88 3.91 15.14
CA GLU A 94 -15.24 2.50 15.08
C GLU A 94 -15.45 2.02 13.64
N GLN A 95 -16.23 2.76 12.86
CA GLN A 95 -16.46 2.46 11.45
C GLN A 95 -15.14 2.41 10.67
N ARG A 96 -14.30 3.44 10.84
CA ARG A 96 -12.99 3.53 10.19
C ARG A 96 -12.09 2.36 10.56
N LYS A 97 -12.08 1.98 11.84
CA LYS A 97 -11.29 0.83 12.33
C LYS A 97 -11.78 -0.48 11.73
N GLU A 98 -13.09 -0.65 11.59
CA GLU A 98 -13.68 -1.83 10.97
C GLU A 98 -13.40 -1.90 9.47
N GLU A 99 -13.49 -0.78 8.75
CA GLU A 99 -13.08 -0.69 7.34
C GLU A 99 -11.60 -1.07 7.17
N LYS A 100 -10.71 -0.49 8.01
CA LYS A 100 -9.28 -0.83 8.00
C LYS A 100 -9.06 -2.33 8.27
N ARG A 101 -9.80 -2.95 9.19
CA ARG A 101 -9.74 -4.41 9.44
C ARG A 101 -10.20 -5.23 8.24
N LYS A 102 -11.31 -4.86 7.60
CA LYS A 102 -11.85 -5.54 6.40
C LYS A 102 -10.84 -5.49 5.26
N ILE A 103 -10.33 -4.31 4.94
CA ILE A 103 -9.32 -4.11 3.90
C ILE A 103 -8.07 -4.92 4.20
N LYS A 104 -7.58 -4.91 5.45
CA LYS A 104 -6.42 -5.71 5.86
C LYS A 104 -6.66 -7.22 5.67
N LYS A 105 -7.83 -7.73 6.09
CA LYS A 105 -8.20 -9.14 5.94
C LYS A 105 -8.27 -9.55 4.47
N GLU A 106 -8.89 -8.71 3.63
CA GLU A 106 -8.98 -8.93 2.19
C GLU A 106 -7.61 -8.96 1.52
N MET A 107 -6.75 -7.97 1.81
CA MET A 107 -5.37 -7.92 1.30
C MET A 107 -4.55 -9.14 1.75
N GLU A 108 -4.73 -9.61 2.99
CA GLU A 108 -4.06 -10.81 3.48
C GLU A 108 -4.55 -12.08 2.77
N SER A 109 -5.86 -12.21 2.53
CA SER A 109 -6.41 -13.34 1.76
C SER A 109 -5.95 -13.32 0.31
N GLU A 110 -5.89 -12.16 -0.33
CA GLU A 110 -5.43 -12.01 -1.71
C GLU A 110 -3.94 -12.35 -1.82
N ARG A 111 -3.12 -11.90 -0.86
CA ARG A 111 -1.70 -12.27 -0.78
C ARG A 111 -1.52 -13.77 -0.62
N LYS A 112 -2.30 -14.43 0.24
CA LYS A 112 -2.26 -15.89 0.40
C LYS A 112 -2.65 -16.59 -0.90
N ARG A 113 -3.72 -16.13 -1.55
CA ARG A 113 -4.18 -16.67 -2.85
C ARG A 113 -3.09 -16.56 -3.90
N LYS A 114 -2.43 -15.40 -4.02
CA LYS A 114 -1.30 -15.20 -4.94
C LYS A 114 -0.11 -16.10 -4.64
N ARG A 115 0.23 -16.31 -3.36
CA ARG A 115 1.31 -17.24 -2.98
C ARG A 115 1.02 -18.68 -3.39
N ILE A 116 -0.19 -19.15 -3.11
CA ILE A 116 -0.63 -20.50 -3.50
C ILE A 116 -0.61 -20.61 -5.03
N HIS A 117 -1.10 -19.59 -5.72
CA HIS A 117 -1.06 -19.53 -7.18
C HIS A 117 0.36 -19.70 -7.74
N TYR A 118 1.34 -18.96 -7.21
CA TYR A 118 2.74 -19.10 -7.62
C TYR A 118 3.33 -20.48 -7.30
N GLN A 119 2.90 -21.12 -6.22
CA GLN A 119 3.35 -22.47 -5.86
C GLN A 119 2.80 -23.55 -6.80
N LEU A 120 1.57 -23.38 -7.27
CA LEU A 120 0.92 -24.34 -8.19
C LEU A 120 1.61 -24.35 -9.56
N GLY A 121 2.05 -23.20 -10.05
CA GLY A 121 2.70 -23.08 -11.36
C GLY A 121 1.72 -23.25 -12.53
N ALA A 122 2.26 -23.41 -13.74
CA ALA A 122 1.49 -23.56 -14.98
C ALA A 122 1.34 -25.04 -15.39
N THR A 123 0.31 -25.33 -16.16
CA THR A 123 0.10 -26.62 -16.84
C THR A 123 1.00 -26.74 -18.08
N GLU A 124 1.00 -27.92 -18.72
CA GLU A 124 1.74 -28.16 -19.95
C GLU A 124 1.31 -27.24 -21.11
N ASN A 125 0.04 -26.84 -21.11
CA ASN A 125 -0.51 -25.86 -22.06
C ASN A 125 -0.14 -24.40 -21.72
N GLY A 126 0.55 -24.16 -20.61
CA GLY A 126 0.88 -22.81 -20.12
C GLY A 126 -0.29 -22.10 -19.42
N GLU A 127 -1.39 -22.81 -19.17
CA GLU A 127 -2.54 -22.27 -18.42
C GLU A 127 -2.27 -22.32 -16.91
N GLU A 128 -2.81 -21.36 -16.18
CA GLU A 128 -2.72 -21.31 -14.72
C GLU A 128 -3.61 -22.38 -14.09
N ILE A 129 -3.05 -23.14 -13.12
CA ILE A 129 -3.80 -24.16 -12.40
C ILE A 129 -4.80 -23.48 -11.46
N SER A 130 -6.06 -23.92 -11.50
CA SER A 130 -7.10 -23.39 -10.62
C SER A 130 -6.86 -23.81 -9.17
N ILE A 131 -6.82 -22.81 -8.29
CA ILE A 131 -6.71 -23.01 -6.83
C ILE A 131 -7.91 -23.81 -6.32
N GLU A 132 -9.09 -23.61 -6.90
CA GLU A 132 -10.33 -24.28 -6.49
C GLU A 132 -10.25 -25.78 -6.79
N ASN A 133 -9.86 -26.15 -8.02
CA ASN A 133 -9.70 -27.55 -8.42
C ASN A 133 -8.64 -28.25 -7.58
N TYR A 134 -7.51 -27.59 -7.34
CA TYR A 134 -6.47 -28.10 -6.45
C TYR A 134 -6.97 -28.28 -5.01
N SER A 135 -7.67 -27.28 -4.45
CA SER A 135 -8.22 -27.36 -3.10
C SER A 135 -9.23 -28.49 -2.97
N LEU A 136 -10.07 -28.72 -3.98
CA LEU A 136 -11.05 -29.80 -3.96
C LEU A 136 -10.37 -31.17 -3.91
N LEU A 137 -9.32 -31.40 -4.69
CA LEU A 137 -8.57 -32.66 -4.67
C LEU A 137 -7.93 -32.92 -3.29
N VAL A 138 -7.36 -31.87 -2.67
CA VAL A 138 -6.78 -31.97 -1.32
C VAL A 138 -7.87 -32.23 -0.28
N GLU A 139 -9.04 -31.60 -0.39
CA GLU A 139 -10.19 -31.86 0.47
C GLU A 139 -10.77 -33.27 0.30
N MET A 140 -10.70 -33.84 -0.92
CA MET A 140 -11.03 -35.25 -1.19
C MET A 140 -10.01 -36.23 -0.62
N GLY A 141 -8.89 -35.75 -0.07
CA GLY A 141 -7.86 -36.57 0.57
C GLY A 141 -6.73 -37.03 -0.34
N TYR A 142 -6.65 -36.52 -1.58
CA TYR A 142 -5.50 -36.77 -2.43
C TYR A 142 -4.27 -36.00 -1.91
N PRO A 143 -3.08 -36.61 -1.91
CA PRO A 143 -1.87 -35.92 -1.46
C PRO A 143 -1.54 -34.76 -2.40
N THR A 144 -0.98 -33.69 -1.84
CA THR A 144 -0.77 -32.41 -2.53
C THR A 144 0.09 -32.53 -3.79
N THR A 145 1.11 -33.38 -3.77
CA THR A 145 2.02 -33.62 -4.91
C THR A 145 1.32 -34.33 -6.05
N VAL A 146 0.55 -35.38 -5.75
CA VAL A 146 -0.23 -36.15 -6.72
C VAL A 146 -1.26 -35.24 -7.37
N ALA A 147 -2.08 -34.56 -6.57
CA ALA A 147 -3.14 -33.67 -7.05
C ALA A 147 -2.58 -32.59 -8.00
N LEU A 148 -1.45 -31.99 -7.65
CA LEU A 148 -0.78 -30.97 -8.44
C LEU A 148 -0.23 -31.54 -9.76
N ASN A 149 0.45 -32.67 -9.73
CA ASN A 149 1.01 -33.30 -10.92
C ASN A 149 -0.09 -33.78 -11.88
N THR A 150 -1.14 -34.39 -11.35
CA THR A 150 -2.27 -34.84 -12.18
C THR A 150 -3.04 -33.67 -12.78
N LEU A 151 -3.22 -32.56 -12.05
CA LEU A 151 -3.82 -31.34 -12.60
C LEU A 151 -2.97 -30.72 -13.71
N ARG A 152 -1.63 -30.80 -13.61
CA ARG A 152 -0.72 -30.33 -14.66
C ARG A 152 -0.89 -31.15 -15.94
N LEU A 153 -0.92 -32.48 -15.81
CA LEU A 153 -1.08 -33.41 -16.93
C LEU A 153 -2.47 -33.32 -17.57
N ALA A 154 -3.50 -33.19 -16.74
CA ALA A 154 -4.89 -33.05 -17.17
C ALA A 154 -5.26 -31.62 -17.62
N ASN A 155 -4.29 -30.72 -17.73
CA ASN A 155 -4.48 -29.33 -18.15
C ASN A 155 -5.63 -28.62 -17.42
N ASN A 156 -5.62 -28.73 -16.08
CA ASN A 156 -6.60 -28.09 -15.19
C ASN A 156 -8.07 -28.54 -15.37
N ASP A 157 -8.34 -29.61 -16.10
CA ASP A 157 -9.67 -30.23 -16.16
C ASP A 157 -9.88 -31.21 -15.00
N LEU A 158 -10.86 -30.92 -14.15
CA LEU A 158 -11.17 -31.68 -12.95
C LEU A 158 -11.64 -33.10 -13.26
N ASN A 159 -12.44 -33.29 -14.30
CA ASN A 159 -13.00 -34.61 -14.63
C ASN A 159 -11.91 -35.55 -15.16
N ALA A 160 -11.09 -35.05 -16.09
CA ALA A 160 -9.91 -35.77 -16.58
C ALA A 160 -8.93 -36.09 -15.44
N THR A 161 -8.74 -35.13 -14.51
CA THR A 161 -7.89 -35.35 -13.33
C THR A 161 -8.42 -36.49 -12.46
N LEU A 162 -9.72 -36.53 -12.19
CA LEU A 162 -10.35 -37.59 -11.40
C LEU A 162 -10.27 -38.96 -12.09
N GLU A 163 -10.44 -39.01 -13.41
CA GLU A 163 -10.30 -40.25 -14.19
C GLU A 163 -8.85 -40.79 -14.12
N MET A 164 -7.86 -39.91 -14.26
CA MET A 164 -6.44 -40.26 -14.13
C MET A 164 -6.09 -40.73 -12.72
N LEU A 165 -6.63 -40.06 -11.70
CA LEU A 165 -6.43 -40.44 -10.30
C LEU A 165 -7.06 -41.81 -10.03
N GLN A 166 -8.30 -42.06 -10.47
CA GLN A 166 -8.96 -43.35 -10.28
C GLN A 166 -8.26 -44.50 -11.00
N GLY A 167 -7.66 -44.24 -12.17
CA GLY A 167 -6.96 -45.26 -12.96
C GLY A 167 -5.61 -45.68 -12.41
N ASN A 168 -4.84 -44.79 -11.78
CA ASN A 168 -3.42 -45.01 -11.44
C ASN A 168 -2.94 -44.25 -10.18
N VAL A 169 -3.66 -44.34 -9.04
CA VAL A 169 -3.23 -43.68 -7.79
C VAL A 169 -1.80 -44.05 -7.36
N GLU A 170 -1.38 -45.30 -7.57
CA GLU A 170 -0.07 -45.79 -7.11
C GLU A 170 1.12 -45.22 -7.92
N THR A 171 0.92 -44.86 -9.18
CA THR A 171 2.00 -44.36 -10.05
C THR A 171 2.47 -42.95 -9.68
N PHE A 172 1.65 -42.19 -8.95
CA PHE A 172 1.94 -40.80 -8.60
C PHE A 172 2.47 -40.63 -7.18
N GLN A 173 2.62 -41.72 -6.42
CA GLN A 173 3.26 -41.65 -5.10
C GLN A 173 4.57 -40.86 -5.25
N PRO A 174 4.84 -39.88 -4.36
CA PRO A 174 6.16 -39.27 -4.32
C PRO A 174 7.14 -40.44 -4.28
N ALA A 175 8.20 -40.41 -5.10
CA ALA A 175 9.20 -41.47 -5.11
C ALA A 175 9.71 -41.65 -3.67
N ASP A 176 9.10 -42.57 -2.95
CA ASP A 176 9.52 -42.96 -1.62
C ASP A 176 10.95 -43.46 -1.79
N ASP A 177 11.76 -43.30 -0.76
CA ASP A 177 13.18 -43.67 -0.75
C ASP A 177 13.46 -45.18 -1.00
N THR A 178 12.47 -45.92 -1.45
CA THR A 178 12.45 -47.36 -1.72
C THR A 178 12.85 -47.74 -3.14
N ASP A 179 12.95 -46.80 -4.07
CA ASP A 179 13.38 -47.12 -5.46
C ASP A 179 14.88 -47.42 -5.58
N VAL A 180 15.67 -47.19 -4.53
CA VAL A 180 17.12 -47.42 -4.56
C VAL A 180 17.44 -48.78 -3.96
N ASP A 181 18.04 -49.66 -4.74
CA ASP A 181 18.51 -50.96 -4.25
C ASP A 181 19.54 -50.75 -3.12
N PRO A 182 19.26 -51.20 -1.88
CA PRO A 182 20.10 -50.92 -0.72
C PRO A 182 21.49 -51.57 -0.86
N ASP A 183 21.57 -52.68 -1.57
CA ASP A 183 22.81 -53.41 -1.83
C ASP A 183 23.75 -52.60 -2.75
N LEU A 184 23.20 -51.95 -3.79
CA LEU A 184 23.96 -51.10 -4.70
C LEU A 184 24.38 -49.79 -4.01
N LEU A 185 23.51 -49.24 -3.17
CA LEU A 185 23.84 -48.07 -2.36
C LEU A 185 24.99 -48.35 -1.41
N ALA A 186 24.96 -49.49 -0.71
CA ALA A 186 26.05 -49.92 0.17
C ALA A 186 27.37 -50.05 -0.60
N GLN A 187 27.34 -50.63 -1.80
CA GLN A 187 28.53 -50.77 -2.65
C GLN A 187 29.15 -49.43 -3.05
N ILE A 188 28.33 -48.41 -3.33
CA ILE A 188 28.82 -47.06 -3.67
C ILE A 188 29.36 -46.33 -2.43
N VAL A 189 28.74 -46.54 -1.26
CA VAL A 189 29.22 -45.99 0.02
C VAL A 189 30.55 -46.64 0.44
N ASP A 190 30.71 -47.95 0.21
CA ASP A 190 31.96 -48.69 0.44
C ASP A 190 33.11 -48.18 -0.46
N LEU A 191 32.78 -47.65 -1.64
CA LEU A 191 33.74 -46.98 -2.53
C LEU A 191 34.13 -45.56 -2.05
N GLY A 192 33.52 -45.08 -0.95
CA GLY A 192 33.88 -43.82 -0.29
C GLY A 192 32.99 -42.62 -0.67
N TYR A 193 31.89 -42.83 -1.39
CA TYR A 193 30.96 -41.76 -1.75
C TYR A 193 29.92 -41.50 -0.65
N ILE A 194 29.41 -40.27 -0.58
CA ILE A 194 28.45 -39.83 0.44
C ILE A 194 27.07 -40.45 0.16
N THR A 195 26.38 -40.90 1.21
CA THR A 195 25.08 -41.59 1.13
C THR A 195 24.02 -40.81 0.36
N GLU A 196 23.92 -39.50 0.59
CA GLU A 196 22.91 -38.64 -0.04
C GLU A 196 23.12 -38.53 -1.56
N PHE A 197 24.35 -38.23 -2.00
CA PHE A 197 24.66 -38.13 -3.43
C PHE A 197 24.63 -39.49 -4.13
N SER A 198 24.95 -40.57 -3.42
CA SER A 198 24.88 -41.93 -3.93
C SER A 198 23.44 -42.36 -4.19
N LYS A 199 22.51 -42.00 -3.29
CA LYS A 199 21.06 -42.18 -3.50
C LYS A 199 20.58 -41.40 -4.70
N GLU A 200 20.94 -40.11 -4.83
CA GLU A 200 20.53 -39.27 -5.96
C GLU A 200 21.08 -39.76 -7.30
N ALA A 201 22.33 -40.24 -7.34
CA ALA A 201 22.95 -40.80 -8.52
C ALA A 201 22.29 -42.12 -8.95
N LEU A 202 21.94 -43.00 -8.01
CA LEU A 202 21.20 -44.24 -8.27
C LEU A 202 19.77 -43.97 -8.73
N LYS A 203 19.07 -43.01 -8.11
CA LYS A 203 17.75 -42.53 -8.55
C LYS A 203 17.80 -42.03 -10.00
N SER A 204 18.82 -41.23 -10.34
CA SER A 204 19.00 -40.66 -11.68
C SER A 204 19.39 -41.69 -12.75
N SER A 205 20.10 -42.74 -12.35
CA SER A 205 20.57 -43.81 -13.23
C SER A 205 19.65 -45.04 -13.25
N LYS A 206 18.52 -45.02 -12.52
CA LYS A 206 17.56 -46.13 -12.41
C LYS A 206 18.24 -47.44 -11.94
N ASN A 207 19.01 -47.36 -10.85
CA ASN A 207 19.74 -48.48 -10.23
C ASN A 207 20.85 -49.13 -11.09
N ASP A 208 21.38 -48.44 -12.11
CA ASP A 208 22.58 -48.89 -12.82
C ASP A 208 23.85 -48.38 -12.11
N LEU A 209 24.60 -49.28 -11.47
CA LEU A 209 25.83 -48.95 -10.73
C LEU A 209 26.87 -48.19 -11.58
N GLU A 210 27.15 -48.67 -12.79
CA GLU A 210 28.18 -48.06 -13.65
C GLU A 210 27.81 -46.64 -14.08
N LYS A 211 26.52 -46.40 -14.37
CA LYS A 211 26.03 -45.08 -14.73
C LYS A 211 26.03 -44.15 -13.53
N ALA A 212 25.67 -44.64 -12.34
CA ALA A 212 25.75 -43.88 -11.09
C ALA A 212 27.18 -43.45 -10.78
N LEU A 213 28.16 -44.35 -10.88
CA LEU A 213 29.57 -44.03 -10.67
C LEU A 213 30.11 -43.05 -11.72
N ASN A 214 29.72 -43.18 -12.99
CA ASN A 214 30.11 -42.23 -14.03
C ASN A 214 29.55 -40.82 -13.77
N LEU A 215 28.33 -40.72 -13.23
CA LEU A 215 27.76 -39.45 -12.81
C LEU A 215 28.48 -38.87 -11.59
N LEU A 216 28.76 -39.68 -10.57
CA LEU A 216 29.50 -39.25 -9.38
C LEU A 216 30.91 -38.77 -9.73
N ASN A 217 31.63 -39.50 -10.59
CA ASN A 217 32.94 -39.11 -11.10
C ASN A 217 32.90 -37.81 -11.91
N LYS A 218 31.82 -37.55 -12.63
CA LYS A 218 31.68 -36.32 -13.43
C LYS A 218 31.53 -35.06 -12.56
N TYR A 219 30.97 -35.21 -11.36
CA TYR A 219 30.69 -34.11 -10.43
C TYR A 219 31.55 -34.17 -9.15
N ASP A 220 32.67 -34.90 -9.17
CA ASP A 220 33.58 -35.09 -8.02
C ASP A 220 32.85 -35.46 -6.71
N GLY A 221 31.80 -36.28 -6.81
CA GLY A 221 31.04 -36.76 -5.67
C GLY A 221 30.03 -35.78 -5.06
N ILE A 222 29.81 -34.59 -5.65
CA ILE A 222 28.82 -33.60 -5.18
C ILE A 222 27.78 -33.38 -6.28
N LEU A 223 26.61 -34.01 -6.15
CA LEU A 223 25.52 -33.82 -7.09
C LEU A 223 24.73 -32.54 -6.76
N PRO A 224 24.35 -31.73 -7.77
CA PRO A 224 23.35 -30.67 -7.59
C PRO A 224 21.96 -31.31 -7.38
N PRO A 225 21.05 -30.66 -6.64
CA PRO A 225 19.74 -31.20 -6.22
C PRO A 225 18.76 -31.49 -7.38
N ASN A 226 19.18 -31.35 -8.64
CA ASN A 226 18.41 -31.75 -9.81
C ASN A 226 19.34 -32.02 -11.02
N PRO A 227 19.89 -33.24 -11.17
CA PRO A 227 20.86 -33.56 -12.22
C PRO A 227 20.25 -33.64 -13.64
N ALA A 228 18.93 -33.47 -13.79
CA ALA A 228 18.21 -33.50 -15.07
C ALA A 228 18.28 -32.19 -15.87
N LEU A 229 18.86 -31.12 -15.33
CA LEU A 229 18.99 -29.84 -16.03
C LEU A 229 20.42 -29.67 -16.57
N PRO A 230 20.62 -29.53 -17.89
CA PRO A 230 21.89 -29.08 -18.44
C PRO A 230 22.25 -27.74 -17.79
N LEU A 231 23.47 -27.60 -17.28
CA LEU A 231 24.02 -26.29 -16.93
C LEU A 231 24.02 -25.41 -18.18
N GLN A 232 22.98 -24.59 -18.35
CA GLN A 232 23.05 -23.40 -19.17
C GLN A 232 23.55 -22.27 -18.30
N SER A 233 24.60 -21.61 -18.79
CA SER A 233 25.12 -20.33 -18.34
C SER A 233 24.00 -19.33 -18.04
N PRO A 234 24.22 -18.36 -17.12
CA PRO A 234 23.19 -17.41 -16.70
C PRO A 234 22.72 -16.58 -17.89
N GLN A 235 21.64 -17.02 -18.52
CA GLN A 235 20.82 -16.18 -19.37
C GLN A 235 19.85 -15.48 -18.44
N GLU A 236 19.92 -14.16 -18.45
CA GLU A 236 19.08 -13.25 -17.70
C GLU A 236 17.61 -13.61 -17.95
N ASN A 237 17.04 -14.36 -17.02
CA ASN A 237 15.66 -14.78 -17.05
C ASN A 237 14.80 -13.58 -16.64
N THR A 238 13.94 -13.11 -17.55
CA THR A 238 12.95 -12.06 -17.30
C THR A 238 12.11 -12.36 -16.04
N GLN A 239 11.91 -13.65 -15.73
CA GLN A 239 11.23 -14.11 -14.52
C GLN A 239 11.98 -13.82 -13.21
N GLU A 240 13.32 -13.81 -13.21
CA GLU A 240 14.10 -13.42 -12.02
C GLU A 240 14.02 -11.92 -11.78
N GLN A 241 13.99 -11.11 -12.83
CA GLN A 241 13.77 -9.66 -12.73
C GLN A 241 12.36 -9.37 -12.23
N ASP A 242 11.33 -10.03 -12.74
CA ASP A 242 9.95 -9.89 -12.24
C ASP A 242 9.80 -10.31 -10.77
N MET A 243 10.50 -11.37 -10.35
CA MET A 243 10.55 -11.81 -8.95
C MET A 243 11.23 -10.77 -8.06
N LYS A 244 12.38 -10.24 -8.48
CA LYS A 244 13.12 -9.19 -7.77
C LYS A 244 12.32 -7.88 -7.72
N GLU A 245 11.66 -7.51 -8.80
CA GLU A 245 10.81 -6.32 -8.88
C GLU A 245 9.60 -6.45 -7.94
N LYS A 246 8.91 -7.60 -7.95
CA LYS A 246 7.82 -7.88 -7.00
C LYS A 246 8.30 -7.85 -5.55
N GLU A 247 9.48 -8.39 -5.26
CA GLU A 247 10.07 -8.36 -3.94
C GLU A 247 10.39 -6.93 -3.49
N VAL A 248 10.98 -6.13 -4.37
CA VAL A 248 11.23 -4.71 -4.14
C VAL A 248 9.92 -3.96 -3.89
N LEU A 249 8.88 -4.20 -4.70
CA LEU A 249 7.58 -3.57 -4.55
C LEU A 249 6.87 -3.96 -3.24
N ASP A 250 6.96 -5.23 -2.84
CA ASP A 250 6.45 -5.71 -1.55
C ASP A 250 7.23 -5.11 -0.37
N ASN A 251 8.53 -4.89 -0.52
CA ASN A 251 9.35 -4.21 0.48
C ASN A 251 8.99 -2.72 0.58
N PHE A 252 8.81 -2.02 -0.55
CA PHE A 252 8.28 -0.66 -0.56
C PHE A 252 6.90 -0.55 0.10
N ARG A 253 6.02 -1.52 -0.16
CA ARG A 253 4.69 -1.58 0.47
C ARG A 253 4.75 -1.81 1.98
N LYS A 254 5.80 -2.46 2.51
CA LYS A 254 6.03 -2.59 3.96
C LYS A 254 6.55 -1.30 4.58
N ILE A 255 7.34 -0.54 3.83
CA ILE A 255 7.95 0.73 4.26
C ILE A 255 6.94 1.88 4.21
N LEU A 256 5.96 1.82 3.31
CA LEU A 256 4.88 2.81 3.26
C LEU A 256 4.15 2.86 4.61
N PRO A 257 4.07 4.03 5.28
CA PRO A 257 3.35 4.15 6.54
C PRO A 257 1.91 3.67 6.35
N ARG A 258 1.50 2.70 7.19
CA ARG A 258 0.15 2.12 7.13
C ARG A 258 -0.92 3.11 7.57
N ASP A 259 -0.56 4.11 8.36
CA ASP A 259 -1.41 5.22 8.73
C ASP A 259 -1.15 6.40 7.79
N SER A 260 -1.83 6.36 6.64
CA SER A 260 -1.85 7.42 5.62
C SER A 260 -2.39 8.77 6.13
N GLU A 261 -2.88 8.81 7.37
CA GLU A 261 -3.51 9.97 8.01
C GLU A 261 -2.54 10.70 8.96
N ASP A 262 -1.34 10.15 9.18
CA ASP A 262 -0.34 10.80 10.05
C ASP A 262 0.12 12.15 9.51
N TYR A 263 0.15 12.29 8.18
CA TYR A 263 0.42 13.55 7.49
C TYR A 263 -0.67 14.60 7.75
N LEU A 264 -1.92 14.18 7.95
CA LEU A 264 -3.04 15.09 8.06
C LEU A 264 -2.90 15.94 9.32
N ASP A 265 -2.69 15.33 10.49
CA ASP A 265 -2.60 16.05 11.78
C ASP A 265 -1.45 17.09 11.83
N SER A 266 -0.31 16.83 11.16
CA SER A 266 0.80 17.80 11.11
C SER A 266 0.44 19.05 10.31
N LEU A 267 -0.20 18.87 9.15
CA LEU A 267 -0.68 19.98 8.32
C LEU A 267 -1.75 20.81 9.05
N LEU A 268 -2.54 20.17 9.92
CA LEU A 268 -3.57 20.84 10.73
C LEU A 268 -2.98 21.78 11.78
N ILE A 269 -1.91 21.37 12.47
CA ILE A 269 -1.25 22.20 13.47
C ILE A 269 -0.68 23.45 12.80
N GLU A 270 -0.05 23.27 11.64
CA GLU A 270 0.46 24.37 10.82
C GLU A 270 -0.67 25.30 10.34
N GLU A 271 -1.79 24.76 9.86
CA GLU A 271 -2.97 25.53 9.43
C GLU A 271 -3.51 26.42 10.57
N SER A 272 -3.62 25.87 11.79
CA SER A 272 -4.10 26.61 12.96
C SER A 272 -3.17 27.77 13.35
N GLN A 273 -1.85 27.57 13.25
CA GLN A 273 -0.86 28.59 13.54
C GLN A 273 -0.93 29.72 12.52
N ILE A 274 -1.02 29.39 11.23
CA ILE A 274 -1.13 30.38 10.15
C ILE A 274 -2.40 31.22 10.30
N LEU A 275 -3.54 30.60 10.62
CA LEU A 275 -4.80 31.32 10.81
C LEU A 275 -4.77 32.22 12.05
N SER A 276 -4.14 31.78 13.14
CA SER A 276 -3.91 32.59 14.33
C SER A 276 -3.03 33.80 14.04
N ASP A 277 -1.91 33.60 13.34
CA ASP A 277 -1.01 34.67 12.94
C ASP A 277 -1.72 35.66 12.00
N TYR A 278 -2.51 35.16 11.04
CA TYR A 278 -3.30 35.99 10.14
C TYR A 278 -4.32 36.86 10.90
N LEU A 279 -5.02 36.30 11.89
CA LEU A 279 -5.94 37.07 12.74
C LEU A 279 -5.21 38.16 13.53
N SER A 280 -4.04 37.85 14.10
CA SER A 280 -3.25 38.85 14.83
C SER A 280 -2.83 40.02 13.93
N LEU A 281 -2.46 39.74 12.67
CA LEU A 281 -2.13 40.77 11.69
C LEU A 281 -3.34 41.63 11.33
N LEU A 282 -4.53 41.03 11.22
CA LEU A 282 -5.76 41.77 10.93
C LEU A 282 -6.25 42.63 12.10
N GLU A 283 -6.02 42.21 13.35
CA GLU A 283 -6.35 43.00 14.55
C GLU A 283 -5.43 44.22 14.74
N HIS A 284 -4.24 44.18 14.14
CA HIS A 284 -3.25 45.27 14.20
C HIS A 284 -3.35 46.29 13.06
N VAL A 285 -4.31 46.14 12.13
CA VAL A 285 -4.58 47.05 11.00
C VAL A 285 -5.73 48.00 11.31
#